data_AF-A0A3C0N236-F1
#
_entry.id   AF-A0A3C0N236-F1
#
_cell.length_a   1.000
_cell.length_b   1.000
_cell.length_c   1.000
_cell.angle_alpha   90.00
_cell.angle_beta   90.00
_cell.angle_gamma   90.00
#
_symmetry.space_group_name_H-M   'P 1'
#
loop_
_entity.id
_entity.type
_entity.pdbx_description
1 polymer ?
#
loop_
_entity_poly.entity_id
_entity_poly.type
_entity_poly.pdbx_seq_one_letter_code
_entity_poly.pdbx_strand_id
1 'polypeptide(L)'
;MNTTRKFAIQLEEPWIWEGLEPPEDPIGELSEWEMRLRRFCFECNHKVLIEIGDDKRYVFLDPDIIMILNELPEKISKLSMGQKISIDFPESWMIVDLMPVGSEISCTLRKFGDSCEHKHFELDKLQVLGVLRDFINKVMELAMDKGYIRLEEKDEFLGTALTSHASIVSPA
;
A
#
# COMPACT_ATOMS: atom_id res chain seq x y z
N MET A 1 -13.93 -3.51 -27.71
CA MET A 1 -14.24 -2.99 -26.36
C MET A 1 -13.26 -3.67 -25.42
N ASN A 2 -12.30 -2.92 -24.87
CA ASN A 2 -11.43 -3.46 -23.83
C ASN A 2 -12.22 -3.47 -22.53
N THR A 3 -12.59 -4.67 -22.07
CA THR A 3 -13.18 -4.87 -20.75
C THR A 3 -12.05 -4.93 -19.74
N THR A 4 -11.68 -3.77 -19.18
CA THR A 4 -10.76 -3.72 -18.05
C THR A 4 -11.38 -4.44 -16.85
N ARG A 5 -10.52 -5.11 -16.08
CA ARG A 5 -10.92 -5.88 -14.90
C ARG A 5 -10.98 -4.98 -13.67
N LYS A 6 -11.77 -5.39 -12.67
CA LYS A 6 -11.94 -4.66 -11.41
C LYS A 6 -10.63 -4.67 -10.61
N PHE A 7 -10.26 -3.52 -10.07
CA PHE A 7 -9.26 -3.40 -9.01
C PHE A 7 -9.90 -2.70 -7.82
N ALA A 8 -9.81 -3.27 -6.62
CA ALA A 8 -10.35 -2.67 -5.40
C ALA A 8 -9.53 -3.08 -4.18
N ILE A 9 -9.43 -2.16 -3.21
CA ILE A 9 -8.84 -2.41 -1.89
C ILE A 9 -9.83 -1.88 -0.86
N GLN A 10 -10.19 -2.71 0.12
CA GLN A 10 -11.19 -2.38 1.14
C GLN A 10 -10.64 -2.70 2.52
N LEU A 11 -10.66 -1.69 3.39
CA LEU A 11 -10.44 -1.87 4.82
C LEU A 11 -11.72 -2.46 5.42
N GLU A 12 -11.63 -3.68 5.94
CA GLU A 12 -12.73 -4.50 6.47
C GLU A 12 -12.78 -4.40 8.01
N GLU A 13 -13.37 -5.38 8.70
CA GLU A 13 -13.45 -5.35 10.16
C GLU A 13 -12.08 -5.37 10.88
N PRO A 14 -12.00 -4.79 12.10
CA PRO A 14 -10.85 -4.96 12.97
C PRO A 14 -10.55 -6.44 13.23
N TRP A 15 -9.26 -6.77 13.28
CA TRP A 15 -8.79 -8.11 13.60
C TRP A 15 -7.53 -8.01 14.45
N ILE A 16 -7.64 -8.37 15.72
CA ILE A 16 -6.51 -8.34 16.66
C ILE A 16 -6.21 -9.78 17.07
N TRP A 17 -4.95 -10.18 16.96
CA TRP A 17 -4.50 -11.47 17.46
C TRP A 17 -4.19 -11.34 18.96
N GLU A 18 -4.94 -12.07 19.79
CA GLU A 18 -4.66 -12.16 21.22
C GLU A 18 -3.27 -12.78 21.48
N GLY A 19 -2.51 -12.17 22.40
CA GLY A 19 -1.25 -12.72 22.89
C GLY A 19 0.00 -12.29 22.13
N LEU A 20 -0.11 -11.40 21.14
CA LEU A 20 1.06 -10.72 20.57
C LEU A 20 1.44 -9.49 21.41
N GLU A 21 2.74 -9.20 21.47
CA GLU A 21 3.26 -7.99 22.10
C GLU A 21 3.33 -6.85 21.07
N PRO A 22 3.11 -5.59 21.50
CA PRO A 22 3.27 -4.44 20.62
C PRO A 22 4.66 -4.37 20.00
N PRO A 23 4.79 -3.78 18.80
CA PRO A 23 6.09 -3.64 18.15
C PRO A 23 7.03 -2.76 18.97
N GLU A 24 8.26 -3.24 19.15
CA GLU A 24 9.38 -2.52 19.74
C GLU A 24 10.42 -2.15 18.68
N ASP A 25 11.22 -1.11 18.95
CA ASP A 25 12.40 -0.78 18.17
C ASP A 25 13.63 -0.73 19.09
N PRO A 26 14.19 -1.90 19.45
CA PRO A 26 15.30 -1.97 20.38
C PRO A 26 16.61 -1.40 19.81
N ILE A 27 16.70 -1.27 18.48
CA ILE A 27 17.90 -0.74 17.79
C ILE A 27 17.79 0.77 17.59
N GLY A 28 16.56 1.32 17.56
CA GLY A 28 16.31 2.75 17.38
C GLY A 28 16.50 3.21 15.95
N GLU A 29 16.26 2.33 14.96
CA GLU A 29 16.38 2.66 13.54
C GLU A 29 15.16 3.42 13.00
N LEU A 30 14.02 3.28 13.67
CA LEU A 30 12.76 3.87 13.25
C LEU A 30 12.57 5.23 13.88
N SER A 31 12.08 6.17 13.07
CA SER A 31 11.63 7.45 13.58
C SER A 31 10.43 7.27 14.53
N GLU A 32 10.22 8.24 15.42
CA GLU A 32 9.04 8.29 16.29
C GLU A 32 7.73 8.21 15.50
N TRP A 33 7.70 8.78 14.30
CA TRP A 33 6.53 8.73 13.42
C TRP A 33 6.29 7.30 12.88
N GLU A 34 7.34 6.64 12.38
CA GLU A 34 7.26 5.24 11.92
C GLU A 34 6.82 4.31 13.06
N MET A 35 7.35 4.53 14.28
CA MET A 35 6.95 3.75 15.44
C MET A 35 5.49 3.93 15.81
N ARG A 36 4.95 5.15 15.74
CA ARG A 36 3.52 5.38 15.99
C ARG A 36 2.64 4.72 14.93
N LEU A 37 3.05 4.72 13.66
CA LEU A 37 2.32 4.01 12.61
C LEU A 37 2.38 2.49 12.76
N ARG A 38 3.51 1.93 13.17
CA ARG A 38 3.62 0.49 13.48
C ARG A 38 2.69 0.10 14.62
N ARG A 39 2.70 0.87 15.72
CA ARG A 39 1.77 0.66 16.84
C ARG A 39 0.32 0.78 16.39
N PHE A 40 -0.02 1.76 15.56
CA PHE A 40 -1.35 1.88 14.97
C PHE A 40 -1.75 0.63 14.20
N CYS A 41 -0.90 0.15 13.28
CA CYS A 41 -1.21 -1.02 12.46
C CYS A 41 -1.37 -2.29 13.30
N PHE A 42 -0.65 -2.40 14.42
CA PHE A 42 -0.76 -3.50 15.37
C PHE A 42 -2.02 -3.39 16.26
N GLU A 43 -2.17 -2.30 17.00
CA GLU A 43 -3.23 -2.11 18.01
C GLU A 43 -4.60 -1.89 17.38
N CYS A 44 -4.63 -1.26 16.21
CA CYS A 44 -5.82 -1.07 15.38
C CYS A 44 -5.73 -1.94 14.12
N ASN A 45 -5.26 -3.18 14.23
CA ASN A 45 -5.14 -4.05 13.06
C ASN A 45 -6.52 -4.33 12.43
N HIS A 46 -6.56 -4.34 11.10
CA HIS A 46 -7.76 -4.57 10.29
C HIS A 46 -7.42 -5.52 9.16
N LYS A 47 -8.41 -6.31 8.76
CA LYS A 47 -8.35 -7.03 7.48
C LYS A 47 -8.41 -6.03 6.33
N VAL A 48 -7.67 -6.32 5.28
CA VAL A 48 -7.68 -5.58 4.02
C VAL A 48 -7.99 -6.55 2.90
N LEU A 49 -9.16 -6.40 2.28
CA LEU A 49 -9.55 -7.15 1.10
C LEU A 49 -8.97 -6.49 -0.15
N ILE A 50 -8.17 -7.23 -0.90
CA ILE A 50 -7.63 -6.85 -2.21
C ILE A 50 -8.36 -7.68 -3.27
N GLU A 51 -9.01 -7.02 -4.21
CA GLU A 51 -9.66 -7.63 -5.37
C GLU A 51 -8.95 -7.23 -6.67
N ILE A 52 -8.51 -8.22 -7.45
CA ILE A 52 -7.87 -8.03 -8.75
C ILE A 52 -8.53 -8.99 -9.75
N GLY A 53 -9.35 -8.45 -10.64
CA GLY A 53 -10.14 -9.25 -11.57
C GLY A 53 -11.11 -10.18 -10.87
N ASP A 54 -10.90 -11.48 -11.00
CA ASP A 54 -11.66 -12.54 -10.33
C ASP A 54 -10.96 -13.05 -9.06
N ASP A 55 -9.76 -12.56 -8.74
CA ASP A 55 -9.01 -12.91 -7.55
C ASP A 55 -9.38 -12.02 -6.36
N LYS A 56 -9.44 -12.63 -5.17
CA LYS A 56 -9.72 -11.95 -3.90
C LYS A 56 -8.77 -12.48 -2.83
N ARG A 57 -8.12 -11.58 -2.10
CA ARG A 57 -7.20 -11.92 -1.02
C ARG A 57 -7.37 -11.01 0.17
N TYR A 58 -7.19 -11.58 1.35
CA TYR A 58 -7.12 -10.83 2.60
C TYR A 58 -5.66 -10.70 2.99
N VAL A 59 -5.25 -9.47 3.27
CA VAL A 59 -4.01 -9.13 3.98
C VAL A 59 -4.40 -8.36 5.24
N PHE A 60 -3.42 -7.92 6.04
CA PHE A 60 -3.69 -7.23 7.30
C PHE A 60 -2.86 -5.95 7.41
N LEU A 61 -3.34 -4.98 8.20
CA LEU A 61 -2.56 -3.76 8.48
C LEU A 61 -1.19 -4.11 9.05
N ASP A 62 -1.17 -5.02 10.02
CA ASP A 62 0.01 -5.72 10.50
C ASP A 62 -0.20 -7.24 10.27
N PRO A 63 0.71 -7.94 9.60
CA PRO A 63 2.08 -7.52 9.24
C PRO A 63 2.27 -6.95 7.83
N ASP A 64 1.35 -7.18 6.90
CA ASP A 64 1.63 -6.93 5.47
C ASP A 64 1.62 -5.43 5.08
N ILE A 65 0.57 -4.67 5.42
CA ILE A 65 0.46 -3.28 4.94
C ILE A 65 1.54 -2.40 5.56
N ILE A 66 1.84 -2.56 6.86
CA ILE A 66 2.85 -1.76 7.54
C ILE A 66 4.23 -1.90 6.88
N MET A 67 4.55 -3.05 6.30
CA MET A 67 5.82 -3.28 5.58
C MET A 67 5.92 -2.47 4.28
N ILE A 68 4.80 -2.19 3.62
CA ILE A 68 4.77 -1.43 2.36
C ILE A 68 4.31 0.01 2.54
N LEU A 69 3.76 0.37 3.70
CA LEU A 69 3.05 1.63 3.89
C LEU A 69 3.96 2.82 3.57
N ASN A 70 5.19 2.81 4.08
CA ASN A 70 6.16 3.89 3.91
C ASN A 70 6.57 4.16 2.45
N GLU A 71 6.61 3.12 1.62
CA GLU A 71 7.02 3.23 0.20
C GLU A 71 5.84 3.44 -0.76
N LEU A 72 4.61 3.17 -0.30
CA LEU A 72 3.43 3.16 -1.17
C LEU A 72 3.12 4.52 -1.81
N PRO A 73 3.23 5.68 -1.13
CA PRO A 73 3.04 6.99 -1.76
C PRO A 73 4.01 7.23 -2.93
N GLU A 74 5.29 6.90 -2.75
CA GLU A 74 6.31 7.03 -3.79
C GLU A 74 6.02 6.07 -4.96
N LYS A 75 5.64 4.82 -4.66
CA LYS A 75 5.25 3.84 -5.68
C LYS A 75 4.04 4.32 -6.50
N ILE A 76 3.01 4.88 -5.87
CA ILE A 76 1.86 5.46 -6.57
C ILE A 76 2.30 6.59 -7.50
N SER A 77 3.21 7.46 -7.03
CA SER A 77 3.77 8.54 -7.85
C SER A 77 4.50 7.98 -9.08
N LYS A 78 5.42 7.02 -8.89
CA LYS A 78 6.13 6.31 -9.97
C LYS A 78 5.16 5.68 -10.98
N LEU A 79 4.13 4.99 -10.50
CA LEU A 79 3.11 4.38 -11.37
C LEU A 79 2.36 5.43 -12.19
N SER A 80 2.02 6.57 -11.58
CA SER A 80 1.35 7.67 -12.27
C SER A 80 2.19 8.23 -13.42
N MET A 81 3.51 8.32 -13.21
CA MET A 81 4.52 8.75 -14.19
C MET A 81 4.86 7.71 -15.27
N GLY A 82 4.20 6.55 -15.26
CA GLY A 82 4.43 5.52 -16.28
C GLY A 82 5.52 4.50 -15.93
N GLN A 83 6.02 4.49 -14.70
CA GLN A 83 7.01 3.51 -14.27
C GLN A 83 6.33 2.24 -13.72
N LYS A 84 6.98 1.10 -13.92
CA LYS A 84 6.56 -0.16 -13.29
C LYS A 84 6.79 -0.07 -11.77
N ILE A 85 5.84 -0.57 -10.99
CA ILE A 85 6.03 -0.82 -9.56
C ILE A 85 5.72 -2.28 -9.21
N SER A 86 6.19 -2.70 -8.04
CA SER A 86 5.88 -3.99 -7.43
C SER A 86 5.46 -3.73 -5.99
N ILE A 87 4.33 -4.28 -5.57
CA ILE A 87 3.85 -4.25 -4.19
C ILE A 87 4.02 -5.66 -3.63
N ASP A 88 4.84 -5.81 -2.61
CA ASP A 88 5.19 -7.09 -2.00
C ASP A 88 4.44 -7.23 -0.67
N PHE A 89 3.73 -8.34 -0.50
CA PHE A 89 3.01 -8.72 0.72
C PHE A 89 3.67 -10.00 1.23
N PRO A 90 4.78 -9.90 2.00
CA PRO A 90 5.65 -11.03 2.28
C PRO A 90 4.98 -12.10 3.14
N GLU A 91 4.15 -11.69 4.10
CA GLU A 91 3.49 -12.61 5.03
C GLU A 91 2.28 -13.28 4.38
N SER A 92 1.70 -12.63 3.38
CA SER A 92 0.69 -13.21 2.48
C SER A 92 1.28 -13.96 1.28
N TRP A 93 2.62 -14.06 1.18
CA TRP A 93 3.35 -14.67 0.06
C TRP A 93 2.82 -14.24 -1.31
N MET A 94 2.60 -12.93 -1.48
CA MET A 94 1.93 -12.37 -2.65
C MET A 94 2.67 -11.15 -3.17
N ILE A 95 2.88 -11.08 -4.48
CA ILE A 95 3.46 -9.90 -5.14
C ILE A 95 2.51 -9.44 -6.25
N VAL A 96 2.25 -8.13 -6.30
CA VAL A 96 1.47 -7.47 -7.34
C VAL A 96 2.38 -6.54 -8.14
N ASP A 97 2.70 -6.94 -9.37
CA ASP A 97 3.41 -6.08 -10.32
C ASP A 97 2.42 -5.26 -11.14
N LEU A 98 2.64 -3.95 -11.23
CA LEU A 98 1.79 -3.03 -11.99
C LEU A 98 2.66 -2.29 -13.03
N MET A 99 2.40 -2.52 -14.32
CA MET A 99 3.11 -1.90 -15.43
C MET A 99 2.16 -1.03 -16.27
N PRO A 100 2.37 0.29 -16.35
CA PRO A 100 1.56 1.16 -17.20
C PRO A 100 1.73 0.85 -18.70
N VAL A 101 0.61 0.71 -19.41
CA VAL A 101 0.55 0.52 -20.87
C VAL A 101 -0.54 1.45 -21.42
N GLY A 102 -0.14 2.67 -21.83
CA GLY A 102 -1.10 3.68 -22.28
C GLY A 102 -2.06 4.10 -21.16
N SER A 103 -3.36 3.87 -21.38
CA SER A 103 -4.43 4.12 -20.40
C SER A 103 -4.73 2.93 -19.49
N GLU A 104 -4.05 1.80 -19.67
CA GLU A 104 -4.25 0.58 -18.91
C GLU A 104 -3.03 0.29 -18.00
N ILE A 105 -3.22 -0.61 -17.04
CA ILE A 105 -2.16 -1.23 -16.24
C ILE A 105 -2.17 -2.72 -16.53
N SER A 106 -1.05 -3.22 -17.03
CA SER A 106 -0.77 -4.64 -17.16
C SER A 106 -0.33 -5.14 -15.78
N CYS A 107 -1.17 -5.95 -15.15
CA CYS A 107 -1.03 -6.39 -13.77
C CYS A 107 -0.68 -7.88 -13.72
N THR A 108 0.42 -8.21 -13.06
CA THR A 108 0.81 -9.60 -12.77
C THR A 108 0.66 -9.86 -11.28
N LEU A 109 -0.21 -10.78 -10.93
CA LEU A 109 -0.37 -11.30 -9.57
C LEU A 109 0.43 -12.59 -9.44
N ARG A 110 1.42 -12.60 -8.55
CA ARG A 110 2.22 -13.76 -8.20
C ARG A 110 1.89 -14.20 -6.78
N LYS A 111 1.69 -15.49 -6.58
CA LYS A 111 1.49 -16.10 -5.26
C LYS A 111 2.43 -17.26 -5.06
N PHE A 112 2.98 -17.36 -3.86
CA PHE A 112 3.94 -18.39 -3.47
C PHE A 112 3.36 -19.28 -2.36
N GLY A 113 3.91 -20.48 -2.20
CA GLY A 113 3.40 -21.54 -1.34
C GLY A 113 3.71 -22.90 -1.95
N ASP A 114 2.80 -23.87 -1.78
CA ASP A 114 2.96 -25.24 -2.33
C ASP A 114 3.08 -25.27 -3.86
N SER A 115 2.50 -24.27 -4.55
CA SER A 115 2.67 -24.06 -5.98
C SER A 115 2.71 -22.57 -6.30
N CYS A 116 3.58 -22.18 -7.22
CA CYS A 116 3.69 -20.80 -7.68
C CYS A 116 2.55 -20.50 -8.68
N GLU A 117 1.65 -19.58 -8.33
CA GLU A 117 0.53 -19.16 -9.19
C GLU A 117 0.84 -17.79 -9.81
N HIS A 118 0.62 -17.67 -11.12
CA HIS A 118 0.82 -16.44 -11.87
C HIS A 118 -0.47 -16.12 -12.64
N LYS A 119 -1.10 -14.98 -12.34
CA LYS A 119 -2.26 -14.48 -13.06
C LYS A 119 -1.96 -13.12 -13.69
N HIS A 120 -2.56 -12.90 -14.84
CA HIS A 120 -2.41 -11.67 -15.61
C HIS A 120 -3.76 -10.97 -15.78
N PHE A 121 -3.79 -9.66 -15.56
CA PHE A 121 -4.98 -8.84 -15.68
C PHE A 121 -4.67 -7.53 -16.39
N GLU A 122 -5.61 -7.04 -17.20
CA GLU A 122 -5.58 -5.68 -17.72
C GLU A 122 -6.56 -4.82 -16.91
N LEU A 123 -6.04 -3.77 -16.28
CA LEU A 123 -6.75 -2.90 -15.35
C LEU A 123 -6.85 -1.48 -15.90
N ASP A 124 -7.87 -0.73 -15.50
CA ASP A 124 -7.94 0.70 -15.83
C ASP A 124 -6.93 1.49 -14.98
N LYS A 125 -6.09 2.32 -15.62
CA LYS A 125 -5.03 3.07 -14.92
C LYS A 125 -5.58 4.09 -13.92
N LEU A 126 -6.67 4.78 -14.27
CA LEU A 126 -7.25 5.78 -13.39
C LEU A 126 -7.90 5.13 -12.17
N GLN A 127 -8.58 3.99 -12.36
CA GLN A 127 -9.12 3.18 -11.28
C GLN A 127 -8.02 2.72 -10.31
N VAL A 128 -6.93 2.13 -10.81
CA VAL A 128 -5.84 1.62 -9.96
C VAL A 128 -5.23 2.75 -9.12
N LEU A 129 -4.91 3.89 -9.75
CA LEU A 129 -4.34 5.04 -9.05
C LEU A 129 -5.30 5.64 -8.02
N GLY A 130 -6.60 5.72 -8.35
CA GLY A 130 -7.63 6.18 -7.43
C GLY A 130 -7.73 5.28 -6.20
N VAL A 131 -7.89 3.98 -6.41
CA VAL A 131 -8.01 2.98 -5.34
C VAL A 131 -6.80 2.98 -4.41
N LEU A 132 -5.57 3.03 -4.95
CA LEU A 132 -4.37 3.06 -4.13
C LEU A 132 -4.27 4.34 -3.28
N ARG A 133 -4.60 5.50 -3.85
CA ARG A 133 -4.60 6.78 -3.11
C ARG A 133 -5.66 6.80 -2.03
N ASP A 134 -6.87 6.40 -2.37
CA ASP A 134 -8.01 6.36 -1.45
C ASP A 134 -7.72 5.41 -0.28
N PHE A 135 -7.07 4.27 -0.56
CA PHE A 135 -6.66 3.33 0.48
C PHE A 135 -5.65 3.95 1.46
N ILE A 136 -4.56 4.55 0.99
CA ILE A 136 -3.57 5.18 1.91
C ILE A 136 -4.23 6.32 2.70
N ASN A 137 -5.02 7.17 2.03
CA ASN A 137 -5.72 8.26 2.68
C ASN A 137 -6.60 7.74 3.82
N LYS A 138 -7.35 6.67 3.58
CA LYS A 138 -8.22 6.04 4.59
C LYS A 138 -7.43 5.46 5.77
N VAL A 139 -6.28 4.82 5.51
CA VAL A 139 -5.40 4.30 6.58
C VAL A 139 -4.84 5.45 7.41
N MET A 140 -4.37 6.52 6.77
CA MET A 140 -3.83 7.70 7.47
C MET A 140 -4.91 8.46 8.25
N GLU A 141 -6.13 8.57 7.71
CA GLU A 141 -7.28 9.14 8.42
C GLU A 141 -7.60 8.35 9.67
N LEU A 142 -7.64 7.02 9.57
CA LEU A 142 -7.88 6.18 10.73
C LEU A 142 -6.78 6.32 11.79
N ALA A 143 -5.51 6.40 11.39
CA ALA A 143 -4.40 6.62 12.30
C ALA A 143 -4.49 7.98 13.01
N MET A 144 -4.90 9.02 12.29
CA MET A 144 -5.11 10.37 12.82
C MET A 144 -6.29 10.41 13.79
N ASP A 145 -7.43 9.83 13.41
CA ASP A 145 -8.65 9.77 14.23
C ASP A 145 -8.43 9.03 15.56
N LYS A 146 -7.50 8.06 15.56
CA LYS A 146 -7.08 7.31 16.74
C LYS A 146 -5.96 8.00 17.53
N GLY A 147 -5.45 9.13 17.05
CA GLY A 147 -4.45 9.95 17.74
C GLY A 147 -3.00 9.47 17.61
N TYR A 148 -2.70 8.57 16.67
CA TYR A 148 -1.32 8.10 16.44
C TYR A 148 -0.50 9.10 15.60
N ILE A 149 -1.15 9.85 14.72
CA ILE A 149 -0.50 10.87 13.89
C ILE A 149 -1.28 12.18 13.90
N ARG A 150 -0.62 13.27 13.53
CA ARG A 150 -1.24 14.59 13.35
C ARG A 150 -1.55 14.87 11.89
N LEU A 151 -2.37 15.89 11.65
CA LEU A 151 -2.74 16.32 10.29
C LEU A 151 -1.50 16.71 9.47
N GLU A 152 -0.56 17.45 10.07
CA GLU A 152 0.65 17.88 9.38
C GLU A 152 1.51 16.70 8.95
N GLU A 153 1.58 15.65 9.77
CA GLU A 153 2.33 14.42 9.50
C GLU A 153 1.67 13.60 8.38
N LYS A 154 0.33 13.55 8.35
CA LYS A 154 -0.44 12.96 7.24
C LYS A 154 -0.15 13.70 5.93
N ASP A 155 -0.23 15.03 5.95
CA ASP A 155 -0.04 15.85 4.75
C ASP A 155 1.40 15.77 4.23
N GLU A 156 2.40 15.73 5.11
CA GLU A 156 3.80 15.53 4.74
C GLU A 156 4.00 14.16 4.07
N PHE A 157 3.48 13.09 4.69
CA PHE A 157 3.60 11.72 4.20
C PHE A 157 2.93 11.52 2.84
N LEU A 158 1.70 12.03 2.66
CA LEU A 158 1.00 11.97 1.38
C LEU A 158 1.62 12.92 0.35
N GLY A 159 2.12 14.07 0.80
CA GLY A 159 2.77 15.09 -0.01
C GLY A 159 4.14 14.68 -0.53
N THR A 160 4.82 13.71 0.11
CA THR A 160 6.10 13.18 -0.39
C THR A 160 5.96 12.51 -1.77
N ALA A 161 4.75 12.04 -2.11
CA ALA A 161 4.40 11.55 -3.46
C ALA A 161 4.39 12.66 -4.54
N LEU A 162 4.30 13.93 -4.14
CA LEU A 162 4.22 15.10 -5.03
C LEU A 162 5.55 15.89 -5.10
N THR A 163 6.43 15.78 -4.09
CA THR A 163 7.64 16.62 -3.96
C THR A 163 8.96 15.92 -4.30
N SER A 164 8.97 14.61 -4.58
CA SER A 164 10.17 13.82 -4.91
C SER A 164 10.90 14.26 -6.22
N HIS A 165 10.52 15.38 -6.82
CA HIS A 165 11.21 16.00 -7.96
C HIS A 165 11.59 17.48 -7.79
N ALA A 166 11.39 18.12 -6.63
CA ALA A 166 11.83 19.52 -6.44
C ALA A 166 13.35 19.66 -6.21
N SER A 167 14.11 18.57 -6.07
CA SER A 167 15.55 18.62 -5.73
C SER A 167 16.50 18.13 -6.84
N ILE A 168 16.03 17.91 -8.07
CA ILE A 168 16.90 17.56 -9.20
C ILE A 168 16.69 18.50 -10.40
N VAL A 169 16.72 19.82 -10.17
CA VAL A 169 17.20 20.79 -11.17
C VAL A 169 17.76 22.01 -10.40
N SER A 170 19.04 21.98 -10.05
CA SER A 170 19.79 23.22 -9.86
C SER A 170 20.50 23.55 -11.18
N PRO A 171 20.30 24.75 -11.74
CA PRO A 171 20.98 25.16 -12.96
C PRO A 171 22.40 25.63 -12.61
N ALA A 172 23.38 25.10 -13.32
CA ALA A 172 24.66 25.75 -13.57
C ALA A 172 25.03 25.48 -15.04
#